data_AF-A0A530R989-F1
#
_entry.id   AF-A0A530R989-F1
#
_cell.length_a   1.000
_cell.length_b   1.000
_cell.length_c   1.000
_cell.angle_alpha   90.00
_cell.angle_beta   90.00
_cell.angle_gamma   90.00
#
_symmetry.space_group_name_H-M   'P 1'
#
loop_
_entity.id
_entity.type
_entity.pdbx_description
1 polymer ?
#
loop_
_entity_poly.entity_id
_entity_poly.type
_entity_poly.pdbx_seq_one_letter_code
_entity_poly.pdbx_strand_id
1 'polypeptide(L)' 'SYGFHAERVKSTQDFAAAFERAAKSDTGAVLSIAISPEALTPRQTLSQMRESALASQKA' A
#
# COMPACT_ATOMS: atom_id res chain seq x y z
N SER A 1 -7.32 -19.44 -11.89
CA SER A 1 -7.37 -18.80 -10.57
C SER A 1 -7.39 -19.85 -9.49
N TYR A 2 -6.52 -19.74 -8.50
CA TYR A 2 -6.35 -20.72 -7.40
C TYR A 2 -7.52 -20.75 -6.38
N GLY A 3 -8.71 -20.24 -6.73
CA GLY A 3 -9.91 -20.31 -5.89
C GLY A 3 -9.99 -19.34 -4.70
N PHE A 4 -8.97 -18.50 -4.47
CA PHE A 4 -8.93 -17.55 -3.36
C PHE A 4 -9.64 -16.23 -3.69
N HIS A 5 -10.31 -15.64 -2.68
CA HIS A 5 -10.87 -14.28 -2.77
C HIS A 5 -9.73 -13.26 -2.90
N ALA A 6 -9.71 -12.46 -3.95
CA ALA A 6 -8.67 -11.46 -4.17
C ALA A 6 -9.29 -10.06 -4.29
N GLU A 7 -8.87 -9.15 -3.42
CA GLU A 7 -9.45 -7.80 -3.37
C GLU A 7 -8.35 -6.75 -3.14
N ARG A 8 -8.47 -5.61 -3.82
CA ARG A 8 -7.49 -4.51 -3.74
C ARG A 8 -8.10 -3.28 -3.06
N VAL A 9 -7.50 -2.90 -1.94
CA VAL A 9 -7.87 -1.75 -1.11
C VAL A 9 -7.04 -0.54 -1.53
N LYS A 10 -7.70 0.54 -1.96
CA LYS A 10 -7.06 1.78 -2.39
C LYS A 10 -7.06 2.88 -1.33
N SER A 11 -8.04 2.87 -0.42
CA SER A 11 -8.12 3.83 0.69
C SER A 11 -8.16 3.12 2.03
N THR A 12 -7.70 3.80 3.08
CA THR A 12 -7.75 3.30 4.45
C THR A 12 -9.19 3.02 4.92
N GLN A 13 -10.17 3.77 4.42
CA GLN A 13 -11.57 3.61 4.81
C GLN A 13 -12.18 2.32 4.25
N ASP A 14 -11.70 1.86 3.10
CA ASP A 14 -12.19 0.63 2.45
C ASP A 14 -11.63 -0.64 3.10
N PHE A 15 -10.58 -0.52 3.94
CA PHE A 15 -9.89 -1.66 4.53
C PHE A 15 -10.80 -2.51 5.41
N ALA A 16 -11.57 -1.90 6.31
CA ALA A 16 -12.39 -2.65 7.27
C ALA A 16 -13.42 -3.53 6.55
N ALA A 17 -14.13 -2.97 5.58
CA ALA A 17 -15.12 -3.70 4.79
C ALA A 17 -14.47 -4.80 3.92
N ALA A 18 -13.29 -4.54 3.36
CA ALA A 18 -12.54 -5.51 2.56
C ALA A 18 -11.99 -6.66 3.41
N PHE A 19 -11.54 -6.36 4.64
CA PHE A 19 -11.10 -7.37 5.60
C PHE A 19 -12.25 -8.28 6.03
N GLU A 20 -13.43 -7.73 6.33
CA GLU A 20 -14.60 -8.54 6.68
C GLU A 20 -15.02 -9.49 5.56
N ARG A 21 -14.94 -9.05 4.29
CA ARG A 21 -15.21 -9.91 3.12
C ARG A 21 -14.15 -11.01 2.98
N ALA A 22 -12.88 -10.65 3.13
CA ALA A 22 -11.77 -11.59 3.09
C ALA A 22 -11.85 -12.65 4.22
N ALA A 23 -12.22 -12.24 5.43
CA ALA A 23 -12.37 -13.12 6.59
C ALA A 23 -13.53 -14.13 6.44
N LYS A 24 -14.54 -13.78 5.64
CA LYS A 24 -15.68 -14.67 5.30
C LYS A 24 -15.37 -15.62 4.14
N SER A 25 -14.17 -15.57 3.57
CA SER A 25 -13.79 -16.46 2.46
C SER A 25 -13.47 -17.86 2.95
N ASP A 26 -14.25 -18.85 2.53
CA ASP A 26 -14.07 -20.26 2.91
C ASP A 26 -12.79 -20.89 2.34
N THR A 27 -12.27 -20.34 1.24
CA THR A 27 -11.09 -20.84 0.55
C THR A 27 -9.82 -20.10 0.96
N GLY A 28 -9.93 -19.02 1.74
CA GLY A 28 -8.85 -18.07 2.02
C GLY A 28 -8.91 -16.84 1.10
N ALA A 29 -8.21 -15.78 1.50
CA ALA A 29 -8.27 -14.49 0.84
C ALA A 29 -6.93 -13.76 0.79
N VAL A 30 -6.69 -13.03 -0.30
CA VAL A 30 -5.53 -12.17 -0.51
C VAL A 30 -6.00 -10.72 -0.60
N LEU A 31 -5.59 -9.91 0.36
CA LEU A 31 -5.91 -8.49 0.40
C LEU A 31 -4.69 -7.65 -0.01
N SER A 32 -4.80 -6.96 -1.13
CA SER A 32 -3.76 -6.08 -1.63
C SER A 32 -4.01 -4.64 -1.17
N ILE A 33 -3.20 -4.13 -0.26
CA ILE A 33 -3.35 -2.76 0.26
C ILE A 33 -2.40 -1.83 -0.51
N ALA A 34 -2.95 -0.82 -1.18
CA ALA A 34 -2.15 0.22 -1.80
C ALA A 34 -1.66 1.20 -0.73
N ILE A 35 -0.41 1.06 -0.32
CA ILE A 35 0.26 2.00 0.60
C ILE A 35 1.04 3.01 -0.24
N SER A 36 0.91 4.30 0.08
CA SER A 36 1.76 5.33 -0.53
C SER A 36 3.21 5.08 -0.11
N PRO A 37 4.16 5.01 -1.05
CA PRO A 37 5.57 4.80 -0.74
C PRO A 37 6.16 5.96 0.09
N GLU A 38 5.49 7.12 0.17
CA GLU A 38 5.94 8.26 0.98
C GLU A 38 5.84 8.05 2.50
N ALA A 39 5.11 7.01 2.96
CA ALA A 39 4.92 6.72 4.38
C ALA A 39 6.08 5.94 5.03
N LEU A 40 7.16 5.65 4.29
CA LEU A 40 8.17 4.69 4.72
C LEU A 40 9.23 5.24 5.70
N THR A 41 9.32 6.56 5.94
CA THR A 41 10.18 7.06 7.03
C THR A 41 9.55 8.22 7.82
N PRO A 42 9.55 8.16 9.16
CA PRO A 42 9.01 9.24 10.00
C PRO A 42 9.86 10.52 9.97
N ARG A 43 11.04 10.50 9.33
CA ARG A 43 11.96 11.65 9.29
C ARG A 43 12.09 12.31 7.93
N GLN A 44 11.82 11.61 6.82
CA GLN A 44 11.94 12.16 5.47
C GLN A 44 10.95 11.50 4.49
N THR A 45 10.24 12.32 3.73
CA THR A 45 9.43 11.81 2.62
C THR A 45 10.34 11.37 1.48
N LEU A 46 9.93 10.38 0.68
CA LEU A 46 10.68 9.99 -0.53
C LEU A 46 10.85 11.16 -1.51
N SER A 47 9.91 12.11 -1.50
CA SER A 47 9.98 13.34 -2.27
C SER A 47 11.15 14.23 -1.82
N GLN A 48 11.38 14.38 -0.51
CA GLN A 48 12.55 15.10 0.03
C GLN A 48 13.89 14.43 -0.31
N MET A 49 13.94 13.10 -0.29
CA MET A 49 15.14 12.35 -0.72
C MET A 49 15.41 12.54 -2.22
N ARG A 50 14.37 12.52 -3.04
CA ARG A 50 14.47 12.76 -4.49
C ARG A 50 14.95 14.18 -4.79
N GLU A 51 14.42 15.19 -4.10
CA GLU A 51 14.86 16.59 -4.24
C GLU A 51 16.33 16.75 -3.85
N SER A 52 16.75 16.16 -2.72
CA SER A 52 18.13 16.22 -2.25
C SER A 52 19.11 15.53 -3.21
N ALA A 53 18.72 14.39 -3.79
CA ALA A 53 19.51 13.68 -4.80
C ALA A 53 19.65 14.50 -6.10
N LEU A 54 18.56 15.15 -6.55
CA LEU A 54 18.57 16.01 -7.74
C LEU A 54 19.39 17.30 -7.52
N ALA A 55 19.36 17.88 -6.32
CA ALA A 55 20.18 19.04 -5.96
C ALA A 55 21.68 18.71 -5.95
N SER A 56 22.05 17.50 -5.51
CA SER A 56 23.44 17.04 -5.45
C SER A 56 24.03 16.66 -6.82
N GLN A 57 23.18 16.37 -7.82
CA GLN A 57 23.61 16.01 -9.18
C GLN A 57 23.88 17.22 -10.09
N LYS A 58 23.55 18.44 -9.64
CA LYS A 58 23.75 19.69 -10.39
C LYS A 58 24.96 20.51 -9.92
N ALA A 59 25.77 19.98 -9.01
CA ALA A 59 27.00 20.60 -8.51
C ALA A 59 28.24 19.99 -9.16
#